data_AF-D5L5R3-F1
#
_entry.id   AF-D5L5R3-F1
#
_cell.length_a   1.000
_cell.length_b   1.000
_cell.length_c   1.000
_cell.angle_alpha   90.00
_cell.angle_beta   90.00
_cell.angle_gamma   90.00
#
_symmetry.space_group_name_H-M   'P 1'
#
loop_
_entity.id
_entity.type
_entity.pdbx_description
1 polymer ?
#
loop_
_entity_poly.entity_id
_entity_poly.type
_entity_poly.pdbx_seq_one_letter_code
_entity_poly.pdbx_strand_id
1 'polypeptide(L)'
;DISANLVQTYGLTFEEIEKSLPLIDTSKTLIREVCPAFLSNVECRAGKYRRNDGLCTNLQNPTWGATLAPFQRVLSPRFADGLTAPRISVTSHDLPLSRIVSRTMHPDEGYHDHAGTVMVIAWGQFMDHDYTLTGTPLDPLNRNDPEECCHRPPHLKNPYCNEILIPEDDYFYRLFNVKCMDFVRAFPAVRPGCRLGSRVPFNLLTGVLDGNTVYGITESFARKLRAGYGGLLRMNPVFSEYGLKDLLPLKLDIPDEGCTRPNRSMYCFEAGEIRVNEQLVLTCMHTLMAREHNRIAKTLIQINPHWDDETLYQEARRIVIAEIQHITYNEFLPILLGKDVMEKFGLLLEKNSYWDGYDESVNPSVIDAFASAAFRFGHSLLPTAVERWSKAHKFIASKRLSDLIRRPFDLYRAGVFDEYIMGLMNQVAQAMDDSITQEVTNHLFKKVGAKFGLDLVSFNMQRGREF
;
A
#
# COMPACT_ATOMS: atom_id res chain seq x y z
N ASP A 1 -10.18 7.76 -25.34
CA ASP A 1 -10.11 6.31 -25.10
C ASP A 1 -10.64 5.59 -26.34
N ILE A 2 -9.85 4.67 -26.91
CA ILE A 2 -10.20 3.93 -28.13
C ILE A 2 -11.27 2.88 -27.84
N SER A 3 -11.20 2.19 -26.68
CA SER A 3 -12.21 1.22 -26.26
C SER A 3 -13.58 1.88 -26.20
N ALA A 4 -13.67 3.06 -25.57
CA ALA A 4 -14.92 3.81 -25.46
C ALA A 4 -15.50 4.21 -26.83
N ASN A 5 -14.65 4.65 -27.78
CA ASN A 5 -15.10 4.99 -29.13
C ASN A 5 -15.66 3.77 -29.86
N LEU A 6 -14.99 2.61 -29.78
CA LEU A 6 -15.47 1.38 -30.43
C LEU A 6 -16.80 0.91 -29.84
N VAL A 7 -16.94 0.92 -28.51
CA VAL A 7 -18.19 0.56 -27.84
C VAL A 7 -19.32 1.47 -28.26
N GLN A 8 -19.11 2.79 -28.27
CA GLN A 8 -20.13 3.74 -28.66
C GLN A 8 -20.50 3.64 -30.14
N THR A 9 -19.51 3.42 -31.01
CA THR A 9 -19.72 3.38 -32.47
C THR A 9 -20.43 2.11 -32.92
N TYR A 10 -20.09 0.97 -32.31
CA TYR A 10 -20.59 -0.34 -32.72
C TYR A 10 -21.65 -0.93 -31.78
N GLY A 11 -21.98 -0.25 -30.67
CA GLY A 11 -22.98 -0.71 -29.71
C GLY A 11 -22.59 -2.02 -29.03
N LEU A 12 -21.30 -2.18 -28.69
CA LEU A 12 -20.77 -3.44 -28.17
C LEU A 12 -21.42 -3.82 -26.84
N THR A 13 -21.77 -5.09 -26.71
CA THR A 13 -22.30 -5.69 -25.49
C THR A 13 -21.21 -5.86 -24.43
N PHE A 14 -21.63 -6.06 -23.18
CA PHE A 14 -20.72 -6.36 -22.07
C PHE A 14 -19.77 -7.53 -22.36
N GLU A 15 -20.28 -8.60 -22.99
CA GLU A 15 -19.47 -9.76 -23.32
C GLU A 15 -18.43 -9.44 -24.40
N GLU A 16 -18.80 -8.66 -25.41
CA GLU A 16 -17.86 -8.23 -26.45
C GLU A 16 -16.78 -7.28 -25.90
N ILE A 17 -17.12 -6.43 -24.94
CA ILE A 17 -16.16 -5.54 -24.27
C ILE A 17 -15.10 -6.35 -23.52
N GLU A 18 -15.53 -7.36 -22.76
CA GLU A 18 -14.63 -8.11 -21.87
C GLU A 18 -13.90 -9.27 -22.56
N LYS A 19 -14.51 -9.88 -23.59
CA LYS A 19 -13.95 -11.05 -24.26
C LYS A 19 -13.43 -10.76 -25.66
N SER A 20 -14.01 -9.82 -26.40
CA SER A 20 -13.64 -9.58 -27.81
C SER A 20 -12.64 -8.44 -27.96
N LEU A 21 -12.83 -7.28 -27.29
CA LEU A 21 -11.88 -6.17 -27.38
C LEU A 21 -10.44 -6.54 -27.00
N PRO A 22 -10.20 -7.36 -25.95
CA PRO A 22 -8.83 -7.75 -25.61
C PRO A 22 -8.15 -8.66 -26.65
N LEU A 23 -8.90 -9.24 -27.58
CA LEU A 23 -8.37 -10.10 -28.65
C LEU A 23 -7.91 -9.29 -29.88
N ILE A 24 -8.26 -8.01 -29.97
CA ILE A 24 -7.85 -7.15 -31.08
C ILE A 24 -6.34 -6.96 -31.02
N ASP A 25 -5.65 -7.39 -32.07
CA ASP A 25 -4.22 -7.16 -32.24
C ASP A 25 -3.96 -5.69 -32.59
N THR A 26 -3.39 -4.96 -31.64
CA THR A 26 -3.06 -3.53 -31.80
C THR A 26 -1.64 -3.31 -32.35
N SER A 27 -0.85 -4.37 -32.58
CA SER A 27 0.57 -4.28 -32.97
C SER A 27 0.81 -3.61 -34.32
N LYS A 28 -0.16 -3.68 -35.23
CA LYS A 28 -0.11 -3.06 -36.57
C LYS A 28 -0.89 -1.74 -36.66
N THR A 29 -1.17 -1.11 -35.53
CA THR A 29 -1.94 0.15 -35.45
C THR A 29 -1.10 1.27 -34.83
N LEU A 30 -1.57 2.52 -34.92
CA LEU A 30 -0.95 3.68 -34.26
C LEU A 30 -0.84 3.53 -32.73
N ILE A 31 -1.63 2.64 -32.12
CA ILE A 31 -1.52 2.32 -30.68
C ILE A 31 -0.13 1.78 -30.36
N ARG A 32 0.51 1.05 -31.28
CA ARG A 32 1.85 0.49 -31.09
C ARG A 32 2.89 1.59 -30.86
N GLU A 33 2.72 2.77 -31.46
CA GLU A 33 3.66 3.90 -31.35
C GLU A 33 3.63 4.56 -29.96
N VAL A 34 2.48 4.49 -29.28
CA VAL A 34 2.28 5.04 -27.92
C VAL A 34 2.27 3.95 -26.84
N CYS A 35 2.44 2.68 -27.23
CA CYS A 35 2.47 1.56 -26.32
C CYS A 35 3.75 1.60 -25.48
N PRO A 36 3.67 1.59 -24.13
CA PRO A 36 4.87 1.65 -23.31
C PRO A 36 5.87 0.54 -23.65
N ALA A 37 7.14 0.91 -23.87
CA ALA A 37 8.16 0.00 -24.35
C ALA A 37 8.32 -1.25 -23.47
N PHE A 38 8.20 -1.10 -22.14
CA PHE A 38 8.26 -2.19 -21.17
C PHE A 38 7.12 -3.22 -21.30
N LEU A 39 6.01 -2.89 -21.97
CA LEU A 39 4.91 -3.81 -22.25
C LEU A 39 5.03 -4.51 -23.60
N SER A 40 6.09 -4.19 -24.37
CA SER A 40 6.14 -4.49 -25.80
C SER A 40 7.30 -5.39 -26.22
N ASN A 41 8.45 -5.36 -25.51
CA ASN A 41 9.67 -6.16 -25.78
C ASN A 41 10.61 -6.14 -24.55
N VAL A 42 10.42 -7.02 -23.57
CA VAL A 42 11.36 -7.18 -22.44
C VAL A 42 12.12 -8.49 -22.63
N GLU A 43 13.42 -8.41 -22.86
CA GLU A 43 14.29 -9.58 -22.87
C GLU A 43 14.77 -9.89 -21.44
N CYS A 44 14.50 -11.12 -20.99
CA CYS A 44 14.91 -11.58 -19.67
C CYS A 44 16.04 -12.59 -19.77
N ARG A 45 16.98 -12.49 -18.83
CA ARG A 45 18.03 -13.50 -18.60
C ARG A 45 17.95 -13.96 -17.16
N ALA A 46 18.13 -15.26 -16.94
CA ALA A 46 18.23 -15.80 -15.60
C ALA A 46 19.38 -15.10 -14.86
N GLY A 47 19.10 -14.66 -13.64
CA GLY A 47 20.04 -13.91 -12.81
C GLY A 47 19.86 -14.30 -11.35
N LYS A 48 20.87 -13.97 -10.54
CA LYS A 48 20.90 -14.34 -9.12
C LYS A 48 19.97 -13.49 -8.25
N TYR A 49 19.81 -12.21 -8.59
CA TYR A 49 19.09 -11.23 -7.78
C TYR A 49 17.83 -10.73 -8.47
N ARG A 50 16.80 -10.42 -7.67
CA ARG A 50 15.55 -9.83 -8.16
C ARG A 50 15.80 -8.41 -8.65
N ARG A 51 15.14 -8.01 -9.74
CA ARG A 51 15.09 -6.60 -10.14
C ARG A 51 14.17 -5.83 -9.20
N ASN A 52 14.43 -4.53 -9.00
CA ASN A 52 13.57 -3.67 -8.18
C ASN A 52 12.20 -3.40 -8.82
N ASP A 53 12.15 -3.38 -10.15
CA ASP A 53 10.92 -3.12 -10.91
C ASP A 53 10.00 -4.35 -11.05
N GLY A 54 10.42 -5.50 -10.52
CA GLY A 54 9.69 -6.78 -10.60
C GLY A 54 9.71 -7.43 -11.99
N LEU A 55 10.31 -6.80 -13.01
CA LEU A 55 10.45 -7.41 -14.33
C LEU A 55 11.28 -8.68 -14.25
N CYS A 56 11.02 -9.61 -15.16
CA CYS A 56 11.71 -10.90 -15.25
C CYS A 56 11.58 -11.79 -14.00
N THR A 57 10.61 -11.52 -13.12
CA THR A 57 10.19 -12.47 -12.08
C THR A 57 9.69 -13.76 -12.72
N ASN A 58 8.97 -13.64 -13.84
CA ASN A 58 8.61 -14.73 -14.72
C ASN A 58 9.35 -14.56 -16.06
N LEU A 59 10.13 -15.56 -16.48
CA LEU A 59 10.96 -15.47 -17.69
C LEU A 59 10.16 -15.57 -18.99
N GLN A 60 9.02 -16.27 -18.97
CA GLN A 60 8.13 -16.41 -20.14
C GLN A 60 7.21 -15.22 -20.30
N ASN A 61 6.79 -14.63 -19.17
CA ASN A 61 5.93 -13.45 -19.11
C ASN A 61 6.62 -12.34 -18.29
N PRO A 62 7.62 -11.64 -18.87
CA PRO A 62 8.48 -10.68 -18.18
C PRO A 62 7.80 -9.59 -17.35
N THR A 63 6.56 -9.22 -17.71
CA THR A 63 5.82 -8.10 -17.12
C THR A 63 4.85 -8.54 -16.01
N TRP A 64 4.65 -9.84 -15.81
CA TRP A 64 3.77 -10.34 -14.75
C TRP A 64 4.34 -10.02 -13.37
N GLY A 65 3.56 -9.33 -12.54
CA GLY A 65 3.96 -8.88 -11.21
C GLY A 65 4.96 -7.72 -11.20
N ALA A 66 5.26 -7.10 -12.34
CA ALA A 66 6.10 -5.91 -12.39
C ALA A 66 5.33 -4.66 -11.92
N THR A 67 6.07 -3.61 -11.56
CA THR A 67 5.48 -2.28 -11.36
C THR A 67 4.76 -1.81 -12.65
N LEU A 68 3.72 -1.00 -12.50
CA LEU A 68 2.84 -0.50 -13.55
C LEU A 68 2.02 -1.59 -14.27
N ALA A 69 2.07 -2.85 -13.83
CA ALA A 69 1.19 -3.88 -14.32
C ALA A 69 -0.27 -3.64 -13.85
N PRO A 70 -1.27 -3.93 -14.70
CA PRO A 70 -2.66 -3.89 -14.27
C PRO A 70 -2.90 -4.90 -13.14
N PHE A 71 -3.81 -4.58 -12.22
CA PHE A 71 -4.31 -5.58 -11.28
C PHE A 71 -5.02 -6.72 -12.04
N GLN A 72 -4.91 -7.93 -11.51
CA GLN A 72 -5.65 -9.07 -12.04
C GLN A 72 -7.12 -9.01 -11.64
N ARG A 73 -7.98 -9.49 -12.52
CA ARG A 73 -9.41 -9.63 -12.24
C ARG A 73 -9.77 -11.11 -12.20
N VAL A 74 -10.37 -11.55 -11.10
CA VAL A 74 -10.98 -12.89 -11.01
C VAL A 74 -12.35 -12.92 -11.70
N LEU A 75 -13.04 -11.78 -11.71
CA LEU A 75 -14.35 -11.59 -12.33
C LEU A 75 -14.35 -10.34 -13.21
N SER A 76 -15.15 -10.31 -14.26
CA SER A 76 -15.31 -9.12 -15.09
C SER A 76 -15.90 -7.94 -14.28
N PRO A 77 -15.43 -6.70 -14.52
CA PRO A 77 -15.90 -5.52 -13.79
C PRO A 77 -17.37 -5.23 -14.03
N ARG A 78 -18.00 -4.49 -13.11
CA ARG A 78 -19.41 -4.08 -13.21
C ARG A 78 -19.54 -2.57 -13.20
N PHE A 79 -19.00 -1.93 -14.23
CA PHE A 79 -19.19 -0.51 -14.50
C PHE A 79 -20.63 -0.22 -14.96
N ALA A 80 -21.14 0.98 -14.65
CA ALA A 80 -22.50 1.38 -15.03
C ALA A 80 -22.69 1.48 -16.55
N ASP A 81 -21.63 1.86 -17.27
CA ASP A 81 -21.57 1.96 -18.73
C ASP A 81 -20.85 0.75 -19.37
N GLY A 82 -20.51 -0.28 -18.59
CA GLY A 82 -19.72 -1.42 -19.03
C GLY A 82 -18.23 -1.16 -19.28
N LEU A 83 -17.74 0.08 -19.11
CA LEU A 83 -16.37 0.47 -19.47
C LEU A 83 -15.59 1.15 -18.35
N THR A 84 -16.13 2.22 -17.76
CA THR A 84 -15.37 3.11 -16.88
C THR A 84 -16.22 3.82 -15.84
N ALA A 85 -17.51 4.02 -16.07
CA ALA A 85 -18.37 4.73 -15.11
C ALA A 85 -18.49 3.93 -13.81
N PRO A 86 -18.33 4.57 -12.62
CA PRO A 86 -18.50 3.90 -11.34
C PRO A 86 -19.82 3.14 -11.26
N ARG A 87 -19.80 2.02 -10.54
CA ARG A 87 -20.95 1.12 -10.43
C ARG A 87 -22.19 1.82 -9.85
N ILE A 88 -23.36 1.53 -10.43
CA ILE A 88 -24.68 1.88 -9.89
C ILE A 88 -25.42 0.62 -9.40
N SER A 89 -26.58 0.81 -8.77
CA SER A 89 -27.43 -0.31 -8.34
C SER A 89 -27.94 -1.12 -9.53
N VAL A 90 -28.22 -2.41 -9.30
CA VAL A 90 -28.83 -3.30 -10.30
C VAL A 90 -30.25 -2.85 -10.71
N THR A 91 -30.85 -1.95 -9.92
CA THR A 91 -32.14 -1.31 -10.19
C THR A 91 -32.00 0.01 -10.97
N SER A 92 -30.81 0.31 -11.50
CA SER A 92 -30.50 1.56 -12.24
C SER A 92 -30.61 2.85 -11.42
N HIS A 93 -30.64 2.75 -10.09
CA HIS A 93 -30.55 3.89 -9.17
C HIS A 93 -29.14 4.03 -8.60
N ASP A 94 -28.84 5.18 -8.01
CA ASP A 94 -27.58 5.39 -7.29
C ASP A 94 -27.41 4.41 -6.13
N LEU A 95 -26.17 3.99 -5.89
CA LEU A 95 -25.82 3.29 -4.65
C LEU A 95 -25.94 4.26 -3.47
N PRO A 96 -26.22 3.78 -2.24
CA PRO A 96 -26.19 4.62 -1.05
C PRO A 96 -24.88 5.43 -0.97
N LEU A 97 -24.91 6.65 -0.46
CA LEU A 97 -23.68 7.42 -0.26
C LEU A 97 -22.71 6.61 0.61
N SER A 98 -21.43 6.57 0.26
CA SER A 98 -20.44 5.79 1.01
C SER A 98 -20.37 6.20 2.48
N ARG A 99 -20.58 7.49 2.78
CA ARG A 99 -20.71 8.00 4.15
C ARG A 99 -21.94 7.46 4.90
N ILE A 100 -23.07 7.27 4.21
CA ILE A 100 -24.25 6.65 4.83
C ILE A 100 -23.93 5.21 5.23
N VAL A 101 -23.25 4.46 4.35
CA VAL A 101 -22.82 3.08 4.66
C VAL A 101 -21.86 3.08 5.84
N SER A 102 -20.82 3.91 5.80
CA SER A 102 -19.83 4.06 6.89
C SER A 102 -20.50 4.31 8.24
N ARG A 103 -21.31 5.37 8.35
CA ARG A 103 -21.89 5.78 9.62
C ARG A 103 -22.95 4.82 10.18
N THR A 104 -23.55 3.99 9.33
CA THR A 104 -24.69 3.12 9.70
C THR A 104 -24.23 1.68 9.96
N MET A 105 -23.31 1.17 9.13
CA MET A 105 -22.84 -0.20 9.20
C MET A 105 -21.53 -0.34 9.98
N HIS A 106 -20.79 0.76 10.16
CA HIS A 106 -19.49 0.74 10.83
C HIS A 106 -19.40 1.76 11.97
N PRO A 107 -20.27 1.65 13.00
CA PRO A 107 -20.18 2.50 14.17
C PRO A 107 -18.92 2.18 14.99
N ASP A 108 -18.57 3.05 15.94
CA ASP A 108 -17.50 2.82 16.91
C ASP A 108 -18.13 2.42 18.24
N GLU A 109 -18.64 1.20 18.29
CA GLU A 109 -19.31 0.61 19.46
C GLU A 109 -18.39 -0.45 20.07
N GLY A 110 -18.13 -0.37 21.38
CA GLY A 110 -16.98 -1.03 22.02
C GLY A 110 -17.14 -2.48 22.50
N TYR A 111 -16.01 -2.97 23.04
CA TYR A 111 -15.67 -4.32 23.51
C TYR A 111 -15.85 -5.43 22.48
N HIS A 112 -14.75 -5.77 21.85
CA HIS A 112 -14.69 -6.78 20.80
C HIS A 112 -13.75 -7.94 21.17
N ASP A 113 -14.02 -9.12 20.63
CA ASP A 113 -13.21 -10.31 20.86
C ASP A 113 -11.81 -10.18 20.24
N HIS A 114 -10.79 -10.37 21.05
CA HIS A 114 -9.42 -10.06 20.67
C HIS A 114 -8.72 -11.24 20.00
N ALA A 115 -8.28 -11.07 18.74
CA ALA A 115 -7.60 -12.12 17.98
C ALA A 115 -6.06 -12.06 18.06
N GLY A 116 -5.47 -10.92 18.44
CA GLY A 116 -4.02 -10.75 18.45
C GLY A 116 -3.56 -9.40 19.00
N THR A 117 -2.26 -9.17 18.97
CA THR A 117 -1.68 -7.87 19.34
C THR A 117 -1.70 -6.91 18.17
N VAL A 118 -1.49 -5.62 18.44
CA VAL A 118 -1.38 -4.58 17.39
C VAL A 118 -0.22 -4.87 16.41
N MET A 119 0.73 -5.75 16.76
CA MET A 119 1.75 -6.25 15.82
C MET A 119 1.14 -6.89 14.56
N VAL A 120 0.01 -7.60 14.67
CA VAL A 120 -0.66 -8.20 13.51
C VAL A 120 -1.08 -7.12 12.52
N ILE A 121 -1.59 -5.99 13.02
CA ILE A 121 -2.00 -4.85 12.19
C ILE A 121 -0.78 -4.18 11.57
N ALA A 122 0.27 -3.94 12.36
CA ALA A 122 1.49 -3.30 11.88
C ALA A 122 2.18 -4.15 10.79
N TRP A 123 2.26 -5.47 10.97
CA TRP A 123 2.78 -6.38 9.96
C TRP A 123 1.87 -6.44 8.73
N GLY A 124 0.55 -6.54 8.92
CA GLY A 124 -0.42 -6.53 7.82
C GLY A 124 -0.32 -5.29 6.94
N GLN A 125 -0.23 -4.10 7.54
CA GLN A 125 -0.04 -2.85 6.81
C GLN A 125 1.33 -2.78 6.12
N PHE A 126 2.40 -3.20 6.82
CA PHE A 126 3.74 -3.29 6.23
C PHE A 126 3.75 -4.20 5.00
N MET A 127 3.08 -5.34 5.06
CA MET A 127 2.95 -6.26 3.93
C MET A 127 2.08 -5.70 2.81
N ASP A 128 0.92 -5.09 3.09
CA ASP A 128 0.12 -4.42 2.05
C ASP A 128 0.96 -3.43 1.24
N HIS A 129 1.81 -2.67 1.95
CA HIS A 129 2.71 -1.69 1.35
C HIS A 129 3.93 -2.31 0.65
N ASP A 130 4.13 -3.62 0.73
CA ASP A 130 5.17 -4.31 -0.03
C ASP A 130 4.71 -4.61 -1.45
N TYR A 131 3.42 -4.86 -1.68
CA TYR A 131 2.94 -5.34 -2.96
C TYR A 131 1.67 -4.67 -3.49
N THR A 132 1.03 -3.74 -2.78
CA THR A 132 -0.09 -2.95 -3.32
C THR A 132 0.07 -1.45 -3.16
N LEU A 133 -0.04 -0.71 -4.26
CA LEU A 133 -0.24 0.73 -4.29
C LEU A 133 -0.96 1.12 -5.58
N THR A 134 -2.16 1.67 -5.47
CA THR A 134 -2.93 2.07 -6.65
C THR A 134 -2.45 3.43 -7.19
N GLY A 135 -2.17 3.52 -8.49
CA GLY A 135 -1.83 4.80 -9.13
C GLY A 135 -2.99 5.78 -9.14
N THR A 136 -2.83 6.95 -8.53
CA THR A 136 -3.83 8.03 -8.46
C THR A 136 -3.19 9.39 -8.77
N PRO A 137 -3.98 10.40 -9.19
CA PRO A 137 -3.48 11.77 -9.27
C PRO A 137 -2.96 12.27 -7.92
N LEU A 138 -1.83 12.98 -7.94
CA LEU A 138 -1.23 13.61 -6.76
C LEU A 138 -1.14 15.13 -6.96
N ASP A 139 -1.14 15.87 -5.87
CA ASP A 139 -0.86 17.32 -5.88
C ASP A 139 0.52 17.59 -6.49
N PRO A 140 0.65 18.53 -7.45
CA PRO A 140 1.90 18.75 -8.18
C PRO A 140 3.02 19.36 -7.32
N LEU A 141 2.70 19.96 -6.17
CA LEU A 141 3.68 20.61 -5.28
C LEU A 141 4.13 19.68 -4.16
N ASN A 142 3.18 19.08 -3.44
CA ASN A 142 3.47 18.31 -2.24
C ASN A 142 3.34 16.79 -2.42
N ARG A 143 2.84 16.33 -3.58
CA ARG A 143 2.63 14.92 -3.93
C ARG A 143 1.75 14.12 -2.98
N ASN A 144 0.92 14.77 -2.16
CA ASN A 144 -0.15 14.12 -1.41
C ASN A 144 -1.44 14.05 -2.24
N ASP A 145 -2.47 13.45 -1.67
CA ASP A 145 -3.81 13.41 -2.26
C ASP A 145 -4.31 14.84 -2.58
N PRO A 146 -4.82 15.09 -3.79
CA PRO A 146 -5.24 16.41 -4.21
C PRO A 146 -6.59 16.81 -3.57
N GLU A 147 -6.65 18.03 -3.02
CA GLU A 147 -7.86 18.64 -2.45
C GLU A 147 -8.54 19.57 -3.48
N GLU A 148 -9.02 19.01 -4.60
CA GLU A 148 -9.53 19.80 -5.74
C GLU A 148 -10.90 19.36 -6.29
N CYS A 149 -11.50 18.30 -5.76
CA CYS A 149 -12.76 17.76 -6.22
C CYS A 149 -13.95 18.42 -5.54
N CYS A 150 -13.85 18.71 -4.25
CA CYS A 150 -14.85 19.49 -3.53
C CYS A 150 -14.74 20.97 -3.87
N HIS A 151 -15.86 21.70 -3.79
CA HIS A 151 -15.93 23.16 -3.94
C HIS A 151 -15.43 23.75 -5.27
N ARG A 152 -15.27 22.93 -6.32
CA ARG A 152 -14.97 23.39 -7.68
C ARG A 152 -16.14 23.15 -8.64
N PRO A 153 -16.41 24.07 -9.57
CA PRO A 153 -17.32 23.82 -10.69
C PRO A 153 -16.88 22.61 -11.51
N PRO A 154 -17.80 21.80 -12.08
CA PRO A 154 -17.45 20.58 -12.82
C PRO A 154 -16.40 20.76 -13.91
N HIS A 155 -16.40 21.89 -14.64
CA HIS A 155 -15.46 22.18 -15.71
C HIS A 155 -14.03 22.54 -15.23
N LEU A 156 -13.84 22.79 -13.94
CA LEU A 156 -12.55 23.07 -13.31
C LEU A 156 -12.05 21.92 -12.42
N LYS A 157 -12.84 20.86 -12.28
CA LYS A 157 -12.44 19.66 -11.55
C LYS A 157 -11.44 18.87 -12.36
N ASN A 158 -10.58 18.15 -11.66
CA ASN A 158 -9.79 17.09 -12.27
C ASN A 158 -10.72 16.09 -12.98
N PRO A 159 -10.39 15.61 -14.20
CA PRO A 159 -11.19 14.59 -14.88
C PRO A 159 -11.38 13.29 -14.09
N TYR A 160 -10.52 13.04 -13.11
CA TYR A 160 -10.57 11.90 -12.21
C TYR A 160 -11.33 12.17 -10.91
N CYS A 161 -11.96 13.32 -10.71
CA CYS A 161 -12.76 13.57 -9.51
C CYS A 161 -13.97 12.63 -9.42
N ASN A 162 -14.17 12.07 -8.23
CA ASN A 162 -15.34 11.27 -7.87
C ASN A 162 -15.62 11.43 -6.38
N GLU A 163 -15.83 12.68 -5.96
CA GLU A 163 -15.98 13.07 -4.57
C GLU A 163 -16.99 12.25 -3.78
N ILE A 164 -16.77 12.16 -2.47
CA ILE A 164 -17.70 11.50 -1.56
C ILE A 164 -18.64 12.55 -0.99
N LEU A 165 -19.91 12.46 -1.33
CA LEU A 165 -20.93 13.36 -0.80
C LEU A 165 -21.26 13.03 0.65
N ILE A 166 -21.40 14.07 1.47
CA ILE A 166 -21.80 13.96 2.87
C ILE A 166 -23.28 14.39 2.96
N PRO A 167 -24.17 13.55 3.53
CA PRO A 167 -25.57 13.89 3.68
C PRO A 167 -25.75 15.02 4.71
N GLU A 168 -26.78 15.86 4.52
CA GLU A 168 -27.01 17.03 5.39
C GLU A 168 -27.35 16.67 6.84
N ASP A 169 -27.88 15.46 7.05
CA ASP A 169 -28.23 14.92 8.36
C ASP A 169 -27.06 14.20 9.07
N ASP A 170 -25.84 14.25 8.51
CA ASP A 170 -24.66 13.59 9.11
C ASP A 170 -24.39 14.05 10.54
N TYR A 171 -24.41 13.11 11.49
CA TYR A 171 -24.31 13.42 12.92
C TYR A 171 -23.01 14.14 13.29
N PHE A 172 -21.92 13.92 12.54
CA PHE A 172 -20.59 14.44 12.85
C PHE A 172 -20.23 15.62 11.94
N TYR A 173 -20.24 15.40 10.61
CA TYR A 173 -19.75 16.38 9.64
C TYR A 173 -20.63 17.62 9.54
N ARG A 174 -21.92 17.53 9.88
CA ARG A 174 -22.81 18.71 9.94
C ARG A 174 -22.33 19.75 10.96
N LEU A 175 -21.65 19.32 12.03
CA LEU A 175 -21.11 20.20 13.08
C LEU A 175 -19.99 21.11 12.55
N PHE A 176 -19.42 20.75 11.40
CA PHE A 176 -18.33 21.46 10.74
C PHE A 176 -18.71 21.99 9.35
N ASN A 177 -19.99 21.91 8.97
CA ASN A 177 -20.51 22.30 7.65
C ASN A 177 -19.78 21.63 6.47
N VAL A 178 -19.38 20.35 6.64
CA VAL A 178 -18.73 19.57 5.59
C VAL A 178 -19.80 18.85 4.77
N LYS A 179 -19.82 19.10 3.45
CA LYS A 179 -20.78 18.50 2.50
C LYS A 179 -20.15 17.51 1.53
N CYS A 180 -18.83 17.39 1.52
CA CYS A 180 -18.06 16.66 0.52
C CYS A 180 -16.68 16.29 1.09
N MET A 181 -16.16 15.11 0.72
CA MET A 181 -14.76 14.74 0.89
C MET A 181 -14.11 14.54 -0.48
N ASP A 182 -12.91 15.09 -0.65
CA ASP A 182 -12.13 14.96 -1.88
C ASP A 182 -11.78 13.50 -2.13
N PHE A 183 -12.03 13.04 -3.36
CA PHE A 183 -11.68 11.70 -3.78
C PHE A 183 -11.37 11.70 -5.27
N VAL A 184 -10.22 11.12 -5.63
CA VAL A 184 -9.80 10.93 -7.01
C VAL A 184 -9.74 9.45 -7.39
N ARG A 185 -10.20 9.21 -8.61
CA ARG A 185 -10.21 7.91 -9.25
C ARG A 185 -8.81 7.44 -9.59
N ALA A 186 -8.60 6.13 -9.53
CA ALA A 186 -7.33 5.51 -9.92
C ALA A 186 -7.07 5.66 -11.42
N PHE A 187 -5.83 5.88 -11.84
CA PHE A 187 -5.49 5.94 -13.27
C PHE A 187 -5.80 4.60 -13.96
N PRO A 188 -6.28 4.62 -15.22
CA PRO A 188 -6.42 3.42 -16.01
C PRO A 188 -5.04 2.88 -16.40
N ALA A 189 -4.87 1.56 -16.30
CA ALA A 189 -3.69 0.86 -16.78
C ALA A 189 -3.75 0.65 -18.29
N VAL A 190 -2.56 0.49 -18.87
CA VAL A 190 -2.41 -0.06 -20.22
C VAL A 190 -2.24 -1.58 -20.07
N ARG A 191 -3.10 -2.35 -20.75
CA ARG A 191 -3.01 -3.82 -20.70
C ARG A 191 -1.75 -4.30 -21.44
N PRO A 192 -1.14 -5.44 -21.08
CA PRO A 192 -0.04 -6.03 -21.83
C PRO A 192 -0.35 -6.14 -23.32
N GLY A 193 0.63 -5.80 -24.16
CA GLY A 193 0.46 -5.69 -25.61
C GLY A 193 -0.47 -4.57 -26.06
N CYS A 194 -0.80 -3.62 -25.18
CA CYS A 194 -1.71 -2.50 -25.44
C CYS A 194 -3.07 -2.94 -25.99
N ARG A 195 -3.59 -4.02 -25.40
CA ARG A 195 -4.92 -4.56 -25.70
C ARG A 195 -6.02 -3.64 -25.20
N LEU A 196 -7.14 -3.62 -25.92
CA LEU A 196 -8.32 -2.84 -25.59
C LEU A 196 -9.18 -3.57 -24.54
N GLY A 197 -10.14 -2.85 -23.95
CA GLY A 197 -11.06 -3.37 -22.93
C GLY A 197 -11.50 -2.30 -21.94
N SER A 198 -12.24 -2.72 -20.92
CA SER A 198 -12.69 -1.87 -19.82
C SER A 198 -11.55 -1.38 -18.93
N ARG A 199 -11.86 -0.36 -18.13
CA ARG A 199 -10.94 0.24 -17.16
C ARG A 199 -10.45 -0.81 -16.16
N VAL A 200 -9.14 -0.82 -15.94
CA VAL A 200 -8.49 -1.58 -14.87
C VAL A 200 -7.39 -0.70 -14.29
N PRO A 201 -7.32 -0.48 -12.97
CA PRO A 201 -6.20 0.24 -12.36
C PRO A 201 -4.89 -0.56 -12.44
N PHE A 202 -3.75 0.12 -12.27
CA PHE A 202 -2.44 -0.53 -12.16
C PHE A 202 -1.84 -0.40 -10.77
N ASN A 203 -0.96 -1.35 -10.48
CA ASN A 203 -0.16 -1.37 -9.29
C ASN A 203 1.12 -0.55 -9.51
N LEU A 204 1.45 0.36 -8.60
CA LEU A 204 2.72 1.09 -8.58
C LEU A 204 3.85 0.26 -7.94
N LEU A 205 3.53 -0.84 -7.25
CA LEU A 205 4.50 -1.77 -6.65
C LEU A 205 4.63 -3.06 -7.47
N THR A 206 5.58 -3.90 -7.10
CA THR A 206 5.67 -5.28 -7.64
C THR A 206 4.59 -6.16 -6.99
N GLY A 207 4.19 -7.23 -7.66
CA GLY A 207 3.15 -8.14 -7.17
C GLY A 207 3.65 -9.26 -6.25
N VAL A 208 4.97 -9.30 -5.98
CA VAL A 208 5.61 -10.32 -5.17
C VAL A 208 6.08 -9.75 -3.84
N LEU A 209 6.28 -10.61 -2.84
CA LEU A 209 6.90 -10.22 -1.57
C LEU A 209 8.42 -10.09 -1.79
N ASP A 210 8.92 -8.88 -1.98
CA ASP A 210 10.32 -8.61 -2.32
C ASP A 210 10.93 -7.42 -1.55
N GLY A 211 10.26 -6.95 -0.50
CA GLY A 211 10.80 -5.94 0.38
C GLY A 211 10.83 -4.54 -0.25
N ASN A 212 9.91 -4.24 -1.18
CA ASN A 212 9.69 -2.89 -1.71
C ASN A 212 9.60 -1.82 -0.61
N THR A 213 9.02 -2.16 0.54
CA THR A 213 8.98 -1.31 1.73
C THR A 213 10.36 -0.83 2.19
N VAL A 214 11.41 -1.62 1.96
CA VAL A 214 12.79 -1.34 2.37
C VAL A 214 13.64 -0.84 1.19
N TYR A 215 13.48 -1.47 0.01
CA TYR A 215 14.41 -1.33 -1.12
C TYR A 215 13.88 -0.48 -2.27
N GLY A 216 12.57 -0.24 -2.31
CA GLY A 216 11.88 0.49 -3.37
C GLY A 216 11.88 -0.18 -4.74
N ILE A 217 11.08 0.39 -5.63
CA ILE A 217 10.67 -0.24 -6.90
C ILE A 217 11.53 0.15 -8.12
N THR A 218 12.54 1.00 -7.92
CA THR A 218 13.45 1.40 -9.01
C THR A 218 14.89 1.34 -8.54
N GLU A 219 15.79 0.97 -9.44
CA GLU A 219 17.21 0.87 -9.13
C GLU A 219 17.80 2.25 -8.74
N SER A 220 17.38 3.32 -9.41
CA SER A 220 17.84 4.68 -9.12
C SER A 220 17.47 5.12 -7.70
N PHE A 221 16.24 4.82 -7.27
CA PHE A 221 15.79 5.12 -5.90
C PHE A 221 16.45 4.19 -4.87
N ALA A 222 16.60 2.91 -5.16
CA ALA A 222 17.34 1.98 -4.29
C ALA A 222 18.79 2.46 -4.04
N ARG A 223 19.47 2.98 -5.08
CA ARG A 223 20.80 3.59 -4.92
C ARG A 223 20.78 4.83 -4.03
N LYS A 224 19.73 5.66 -4.08
CA LYS A 224 19.55 6.83 -3.18
C LYS A 224 19.37 6.42 -1.71
N LEU A 225 18.80 5.25 -1.46
CA LEU A 225 18.62 4.68 -0.12
C LEU A 225 19.90 4.04 0.43
N ARG A 226 20.90 3.76 -0.40
CA ARG A 226 22.16 3.14 0.00
C ARG A 226 23.17 4.16 0.52
N ALA A 227 24.05 3.71 1.41
CA ALA A 227 25.22 4.46 1.85
C ALA A 227 26.32 4.51 0.77
N GLY A 228 26.33 3.51 -0.14
CA GLY A 228 27.33 3.36 -1.21
C GLY A 228 28.64 2.71 -0.75
N TYR A 229 28.68 2.20 0.49
CA TYR A 229 29.80 1.43 1.02
C TYR A 229 29.31 0.38 2.02
N GLY A 230 30.02 -0.76 2.09
CA GLY A 230 29.75 -1.86 3.02
C GLY A 230 28.42 -2.59 2.80
N GLY A 231 27.78 -2.38 1.65
CA GLY A 231 26.44 -2.89 1.33
C GLY A 231 25.34 -2.30 2.18
N LEU A 232 25.56 -1.14 2.82
CA LEU A 232 24.63 -0.57 3.81
C LEU A 232 23.54 0.30 3.18
N LEU A 233 22.38 0.33 3.83
CA LEU A 233 21.40 1.40 3.69
C LEU A 233 21.85 2.63 4.48
N ARG A 234 21.58 3.81 3.92
CA ARG A 234 21.72 5.10 4.62
C ARG A 234 20.77 5.11 5.81
N MET A 235 21.23 5.64 6.93
CA MET A 235 20.46 5.80 8.17
C MET A 235 20.75 7.17 8.80
N ASN A 236 19.91 7.60 9.74
CA ASN A 236 20.06 8.85 10.48
C ASN A 236 20.54 8.59 11.93
N PRO A 237 21.81 8.84 12.26
CA PRO A 237 22.39 8.56 13.59
C PRO A 237 22.09 9.65 14.62
N VAL A 238 20.86 10.18 14.64
CA VAL A 238 20.42 11.31 15.50
C VAL A 238 20.58 11.04 17.00
N PHE A 239 20.65 9.78 17.42
CA PHE A 239 20.82 9.38 18.82
C PHE A 239 22.13 8.64 19.10
N SER A 240 23.12 8.77 18.22
CA SER A 240 24.42 8.14 18.38
C SER A 240 25.12 8.55 19.68
N GLU A 241 24.96 9.80 20.12
CA GLU A 241 25.49 10.29 21.40
C GLU A 241 24.92 9.58 22.63
N TYR A 242 23.71 9.00 22.52
CA TYR A 242 23.06 8.21 23.57
C TYR A 242 23.33 6.70 23.42
N GLY A 243 24.14 6.28 22.44
CA GLY A 243 24.38 4.88 22.12
C GLY A 243 23.15 4.15 21.59
N LEU A 244 22.15 4.87 21.07
CA LEU A 244 20.94 4.28 20.50
C LEU A 244 21.08 4.05 18.99
N LYS A 245 20.26 3.13 18.47
CA LYS A 245 20.26 2.76 17.06
C LYS A 245 19.68 3.88 16.17
N ASP A 246 20.20 3.98 14.96
CA ASP A 246 19.83 4.98 13.96
C ASP A 246 18.36 4.91 13.55
N LEU A 247 17.76 6.05 13.18
CA LEU A 247 16.45 6.10 12.53
C LEU A 247 16.58 6.00 11.01
N LEU A 248 15.45 5.89 10.30
CA LEU A 248 15.44 6.04 8.85
C LEU A 248 16.01 7.41 8.42
N PRO A 249 16.52 7.51 7.18
CA PRO A 249 16.96 8.79 6.63
C PRO A 249 15.88 9.87 6.60
N LEU A 250 16.32 11.12 6.58
CA LEU A 250 15.45 12.27 6.38
C LEU A 250 15.02 12.35 4.92
N LYS A 251 13.74 12.61 4.68
CA LYS A 251 13.20 12.94 3.36
C LYS A 251 13.48 14.41 3.03
N LEU A 252 14.47 14.64 2.18
CA LEU A 252 14.92 15.98 1.81
C LEU A 252 14.28 16.49 0.50
N ASP A 253 13.88 15.57 -0.38
CA ASP A 253 13.10 15.85 -1.58
C ASP A 253 11.61 15.82 -1.26
N ILE A 254 10.96 16.96 -1.48
CA ILE A 254 9.55 17.19 -1.12
C ILE A 254 9.30 16.77 0.35
N PRO A 255 9.85 17.53 1.32
CA PRO A 255 9.86 17.13 2.73
C PRO A 255 8.49 16.93 3.41
N ASP A 256 7.40 17.28 2.74
CA ASP A 256 6.01 17.18 3.22
C ASP A 256 5.20 16.09 2.47
N GLU A 257 5.83 15.32 1.57
CA GLU A 257 5.19 14.18 0.90
C GLU A 257 4.99 13.03 1.91
N GLY A 258 3.73 12.62 2.07
CA GLY A 258 3.32 11.53 2.95
C GLY A 258 3.28 11.88 4.45
N CYS A 259 3.63 13.10 4.87
CA CYS A 259 3.55 13.49 6.28
C CYS A 259 3.36 15.01 6.51
N THR A 260 2.87 15.41 7.68
CA THR A 260 2.64 16.83 8.03
C THR A 260 3.66 17.30 9.08
N ARG A 261 4.68 18.03 8.64
CA ARG A 261 5.75 18.49 9.53
C ARG A 261 5.27 19.53 10.56
N PRO A 262 5.67 19.43 11.84
CA PRO A 262 5.30 20.40 12.86
C PRO A 262 6.08 21.72 12.70
N ASN A 263 7.27 21.68 12.11
CA ASN A 263 8.11 22.84 11.82
C ASN A 263 9.12 22.48 10.70
N ARG A 264 9.85 23.48 10.21
CA ARG A 264 10.80 23.32 9.09
C ARG A 264 12.07 22.52 9.45
N SER A 265 12.36 22.33 10.73
CA SER A 265 13.57 21.68 11.23
C SER A 265 13.41 20.17 11.45
N MET A 266 12.18 19.67 11.48
CA MET A 266 11.89 18.24 11.50
C MET A 266 11.57 17.76 10.08
N TYR A 267 11.86 16.51 9.75
CA TYR A 267 11.59 15.95 8.42
C TYR A 267 10.82 14.65 8.54
N CYS A 268 9.99 14.35 7.54
CA CYS A 268 9.46 13.01 7.33
C CYS A 268 10.62 12.02 7.09
N PHE A 269 10.37 10.74 7.29
CA PHE A 269 11.33 9.68 7.00
C PHE A 269 11.27 9.26 5.53
N GLU A 270 12.39 8.75 5.03
CA GLU A 270 12.53 8.19 3.68
C GLU A 270 12.87 6.70 3.78
N ALA A 271 12.14 5.87 3.02
CA ALA A 271 12.34 4.43 2.90
C ALA A 271 11.99 3.97 1.48
N GLY A 272 11.92 2.66 1.24
CA GLY A 272 11.59 2.07 -0.05
C GLY A 272 10.19 2.42 -0.59
N GLU A 273 9.26 2.83 0.27
CA GLU A 273 7.87 3.10 -0.10
C GLU A 273 7.37 4.45 0.45
N ILE A 274 6.50 5.11 -0.32
CA ILE A 274 6.11 6.52 -0.10
C ILE A 274 5.19 6.75 1.11
N ARG A 275 4.45 5.73 1.55
CA ARG A 275 3.55 5.76 2.71
C ARG A 275 4.27 5.37 4.00
N VAL A 276 5.61 5.30 4.03
CA VAL A 276 6.40 5.02 5.26
C VAL A 276 6.01 5.88 6.47
N ASN A 277 5.52 7.10 6.23
CA ASN A 277 5.09 8.05 7.26
C ASN A 277 3.58 8.07 7.51
N GLU A 278 2.79 7.25 6.82
CA GLU A 278 1.32 7.22 6.91
C GLU A 278 0.88 7.02 8.36
N GLN A 279 1.56 6.12 9.07
CA GLN A 279 1.38 5.94 10.49
C GLN A 279 2.72 5.67 11.19
N LEU A 280 2.89 6.17 12.42
CA LEU A 280 4.13 6.07 13.19
C LEU A 280 4.58 4.62 13.41
N VAL A 281 3.67 3.70 13.71
CA VAL A 281 4.03 2.29 13.93
C VAL A 281 4.48 1.60 12.65
N LEU A 282 3.94 2.00 11.50
CA LEU A 282 4.44 1.57 10.19
C LEU A 282 5.87 2.07 9.99
N THR A 283 6.18 3.34 10.27
CA THR A 283 7.55 3.87 10.24
C THR A 283 8.49 3.04 11.13
N CYS A 284 8.00 2.53 12.27
CA CYS A 284 8.79 1.66 13.14
C CYS A 284 9.16 0.34 12.44
N MET A 285 8.22 -0.28 11.72
CA MET A 285 8.47 -1.50 10.94
C MET A 285 9.49 -1.28 9.83
N HIS A 286 9.36 -0.20 9.04
CA HIS A 286 10.36 0.16 8.03
C HIS A 286 11.75 0.36 8.65
N THR A 287 11.82 1.07 9.79
CA THR A 287 13.10 1.31 10.49
C THR A 287 13.70 -0.01 11.00
N LEU A 288 12.88 -0.93 11.52
CA LEU A 288 13.33 -2.24 12.00
C LEU A 288 13.97 -3.04 10.87
N MET A 289 13.31 -3.15 9.72
CA MET A 289 13.83 -3.93 8.59
C MET A 289 15.05 -3.29 7.92
N ALA A 290 15.14 -1.95 7.89
CA ALA A 290 16.34 -1.25 7.41
C ALA A 290 17.54 -1.46 8.36
N ARG A 291 17.31 -1.49 9.68
CA ARG A 291 18.34 -1.85 10.68
C ARG A 291 18.78 -3.30 10.51
N GLU A 292 17.86 -4.20 10.20
CA GLU A 292 18.15 -5.62 10.00
C GLU A 292 19.03 -5.84 8.77
N HIS A 293 18.73 -5.18 7.65
CA HIS A 293 19.61 -5.15 6.48
C HIS A 293 21.05 -4.75 6.86
N ASN A 294 21.21 -3.65 7.58
CA ASN A 294 22.54 -3.17 7.99
C ASN A 294 23.22 -4.12 8.99
N ARG A 295 22.47 -4.83 9.84
CA ARG A 295 23.01 -5.87 10.73
C ARG A 295 23.57 -7.05 9.92
N ILE A 296 22.81 -7.53 8.94
CA ILE A 296 23.20 -8.62 8.05
C ILE A 296 24.42 -8.24 7.22
N ALA A 297 24.41 -7.08 6.54
CA ALA A 297 25.54 -6.62 5.72
C ALA A 297 26.85 -6.50 6.54
N LYS A 298 26.78 -5.93 7.75
CA LYS A 298 27.93 -5.85 8.68
C LYS A 298 28.47 -7.22 9.11
N THR A 299 27.60 -8.22 9.16
CA THR A 299 27.99 -9.60 9.51
C THR A 299 28.60 -10.30 8.29
N LEU A 300 28.00 -10.12 7.10
CA LEU A 300 28.46 -10.73 5.86
C LEU A 300 29.87 -10.30 5.46
N ILE A 301 30.25 -9.04 5.66
CA ILE A 301 31.62 -8.58 5.36
C ILE A 301 32.67 -9.21 6.28
N GLN A 302 32.31 -9.55 7.53
CA GLN A 302 33.23 -10.24 8.45
C GLN A 302 33.50 -11.68 8.02
N ILE A 303 32.48 -12.34 7.45
CA ILE A 303 32.56 -13.73 6.97
C ILE A 303 33.19 -13.77 5.57
N ASN A 304 32.83 -12.81 4.71
CA ASN A 304 33.29 -12.70 3.33
C ASN A 304 34.01 -11.36 3.10
N PRO A 305 35.25 -11.17 3.58
CA PRO A 305 35.99 -9.90 3.42
C PRO A 305 36.29 -9.52 1.97
N HIS A 306 36.11 -10.46 1.04
CA HIS A 306 36.37 -10.29 -0.39
C HIS A 306 35.13 -9.79 -1.17
N TRP A 307 33.96 -9.69 -0.54
CA TRP A 307 32.76 -9.17 -1.20
C TRP A 307 32.80 -7.64 -1.30
N ASP A 308 32.38 -7.14 -2.46
CA ASP A 308 32.23 -5.71 -2.71
C ASP A 308 30.89 -5.16 -2.17
N ASP A 309 30.71 -3.84 -2.27
CA ASP A 309 29.50 -3.14 -1.81
C ASP A 309 28.22 -3.72 -2.43
N GLU A 310 28.25 -4.02 -3.74
CA GLU A 310 27.09 -4.53 -4.46
C GLU A 310 26.71 -5.94 -4.01
N THR A 311 27.71 -6.83 -3.88
CA THR A 311 27.48 -8.20 -3.42
C THR A 311 26.92 -8.21 -2.00
N LEU A 312 27.48 -7.39 -1.11
CA LEU A 312 26.97 -7.26 0.26
C LEU A 312 25.53 -6.76 0.31
N TYR A 313 25.22 -5.70 -0.46
CA TYR A 313 23.86 -5.14 -0.53
C TYR A 313 22.86 -6.18 -1.04
N GLN A 314 23.17 -6.87 -2.15
CA GLN A 314 22.24 -7.82 -2.76
C GLN A 314 22.04 -9.07 -1.91
N GLU A 315 23.08 -9.58 -1.25
CA GLU A 315 22.95 -10.72 -0.34
C GLU A 315 22.20 -10.35 0.94
N ALA A 316 22.48 -9.19 1.54
CA ALA A 316 21.72 -8.70 2.68
C ALA A 316 20.25 -8.47 2.31
N ARG A 317 19.98 -7.86 1.14
CA ARG A 317 18.63 -7.71 0.58
C ARG A 317 17.94 -9.06 0.41
N ARG A 318 18.61 -10.04 -0.19
CA ARG A 318 18.05 -11.38 -0.42
C ARG A 318 17.68 -12.09 0.88
N ILE A 319 18.50 -11.98 1.91
CA ILE A 319 18.23 -12.57 3.23
C ILE A 319 17.04 -11.88 3.89
N VAL A 320 17.00 -10.54 3.93
CA VAL A 320 15.88 -9.79 4.50
C VAL A 320 14.56 -10.10 3.79
N ILE A 321 14.57 -10.25 2.45
CA ILE A 321 13.38 -10.67 1.69
C ILE A 321 12.92 -12.05 2.15
N ALA A 322 13.85 -12.99 2.35
CA ALA A 322 13.52 -14.32 2.85
C ALA A 322 12.96 -14.28 4.28
N GLU A 323 13.47 -13.39 5.16
CA GLU A 323 12.91 -13.17 6.50
C GLU A 323 11.47 -12.65 6.44
N ILE A 324 11.20 -11.64 5.58
CA ILE A 324 9.85 -11.09 5.36
C ILE A 324 8.89 -12.19 4.87
N GLN A 325 9.30 -12.97 3.87
CA GLN A 325 8.51 -14.08 3.35
C GLN A 325 8.26 -15.14 4.43
N HIS A 326 9.28 -15.50 5.20
CA HIS A 326 9.17 -16.48 6.26
C HIS A 326 8.20 -16.03 7.35
N ILE A 327 8.35 -14.82 7.90
CA ILE A 327 7.44 -14.28 8.93
C ILE A 327 6.01 -14.22 8.37
N THR A 328 5.84 -13.79 7.12
CA THR A 328 4.52 -13.69 6.49
C THR A 328 3.82 -15.04 6.42
N TYR A 329 4.47 -16.07 5.88
CA TYR A 329 3.83 -17.38 5.69
C TYR A 329 3.81 -18.25 6.95
N ASN A 330 4.80 -18.11 7.83
CA ASN A 330 4.94 -18.96 9.03
C ASN A 330 4.21 -18.41 10.25
N GLU A 331 4.13 -17.09 10.39
CA GLU A 331 3.61 -16.45 11.61
C GLU A 331 2.34 -15.65 11.33
N PHE A 332 2.35 -14.79 10.32
CA PHE A 332 1.21 -13.90 10.06
C PHE A 332 0.00 -14.60 9.43
N LEU A 333 0.19 -15.30 8.30
CA LEU A 333 -0.92 -15.94 7.58
C LEU A 333 -1.63 -17.03 8.41
N PRO A 334 -0.95 -17.86 9.23
CA PRO A 334 -1.65 -18.83 10.07
C PRO A 334 -2.53 -18.20 11.16
N ILE A 335 -2.15 -17.03 11.70
CA ILE A 335 -2.99 -16.27 12.64
C ILE A 335 -4.23 -15.75 11.92
N LEU A 336 -4.07 -15.26 10.69
CA LEU A 336 -5.15 -14.65 9.92
C LEU A 336 -6.13 -15.68 9.33
N LEU A 337 -5.61 -16.71 8.67
CA LEU A 337 -6.38 -17.66 7.88
C LEU A 337 -6.76 -18.93 8.65
N GLY A 338 -6.05 -19.21 9.75
CA GLY A 338 -6.16 -20.48 10.46
C GLY A 338 -5.44 -21.63 9.75
N LYS A 339 -5.12 -22.67 10.52
CA LYS A 339 -4.34 -23.82 10.02
C LYS A 339 -5.02 -24.58 8.89
N ASP A 340 -6.34 -24.76 8.97
CA ASP A 340 -7.11 -25.55 7.98
C ASP A 340 -7.05 -24.90 6.58
N VAL A 341 -7.13 -23.57 6.51
CA VAL A 341 -7.00 -22.83 5.25
C VAL A 341 -5.57 -22.91 4.72
N MET A 342 -4.58 -22.73 5.61
CA MET A 342 -3.16 -22.85 5.23
C MET A 342 -2.85 -24.23 4.64
N GLU A 343 -3.36 -25.32 5.24
CA GLU A 343 -3.18 -26.69 4.74
C GLU A 343 -3.91 -26.91 3.42
N LYS A 344 -5.17 -26.49 3.33
CA LYS A 344 -5.99 -26.63 2.11
C LYS A 344 -5.34 -26.03 0.86
N PHE A 345 -4.65 -24.90 1.03
CA PHE A 345 -3.96 -24.20 -0.07
C PHE A 345 -2.47 -24.51 -0.16
N GLY A 346 -1.94 -25.46 0.63
CA GLY A 346 -0.53 -25.85 0.59
C GLY A 346 0.44 -24.74 0.99
N LEU A 347 0.03 -23.85 1.90
CA LEU A 347 0.79 -22.66 2.32
C LEU A 347 1.65 -22.90 3.57
N LEU A 348 1.57 -24.09 4.17
CA LEU A 348 2.38 -24.46 5.33
C LEU A 348 3.83 -24.67 4.91
N LEU A 349 4.76 -24.13 5.70
CA LEU A 349 6.19 -24.26 5.43
C LEU A 349 6.66 -25.70 5.69
N GLU A 350 7.58 -26.15 4.83
CA GLU A 350 8.33 -27.38 5.07
C GLU A 350 9.32 -27.19 6.22
N LYS A 351 9.38 -28.17 7.13
CA LYS A 351 10.30 -28.14 8.28
C LYS A 351 11.75 -28.36 7.88
N ASN A 352 11.96 -29.22 6.88
CA ASN A 352 13.27 -29.65 6.41
C ASN A 352 13.19 -29.73 4.88
N SER A 353 14.01 -28.96 4.17
CA SER A 353 14.12 -28.84 2.69
C SER A 353 13.78 -27.42 2.21
N TYR A 354 14.11 -27.16 0.94
CA TYR A 354 13.65 -26.01 0.18
C TYR A 354 12.36 -26.38 -0.54
N TRP A 355 11.44 -25.41 -0.62
CA TRP A 355 10.29 -25.51 -1.51
C TRP A 355 10.74 -25.30 -2.96
N ASP A 356 10.40 -26.24 -3.84
CA ASP A 356 10.77 -26.25 -5.26
C ASP A 356 9.56 -26.11 -6.21
N GLY A 357 8.38 -25.79 -5.66
CA GLY A 357 7.11 -25.71 -6.40
C GLY A 357 6.88 -24.47 -7.26
N TYR A 358 7.93 -23.78 -7.72
CA TYR A 358 7.76 -22.61 -8.59
C TYR A 358 7.06 -23.02 -9.90
N ASP A 359 5.92 -22.40 -10.18
CA ASP A 359 5.12 -22.63 -11.38
C ASP A 359 5.13 -21.39 -12.28
N GLU A 360 5.73 -21.52 -13.47
CA GLU A 360 5.84 -20.46 -14.47
C GLU A 360 4.51 -20.07 -15.13
N SER A 361 3.46 -20.84 -14.94
CA SER A 361 2.11 -20.52 -15.43
C SER A 361 1.33 -19.62 -14.47
N VAL A 362 1.79 -19.46 -13.23
CA VAL A 362 1.15 -18.60 -12.23
C VAL A 362 1.53 -17.14 -12.46
N ASN A 363 0.51 -16.27 -12.56
CA ASN A 363 0.70 -14.83 -12.65
C ASN A 363 0.75 -14.23 -11.24
N PRO A 364 1.91 -13.68 -10.79
CA PRO A 364 2.05 -13.08 -9.46
C PRO A 364 1.46 -11.67 -9.33
N SER A 365 0.80 -11.12 -10.35
CA SER A 365 0.21 -9.78 -10.24
C SER A 365 -0.94 -9.78 -9.23
N VAL A 366 -1.04 -8.75 -8.38
CA VAL A 366 -2.07 -8.67 -7.33
C VAL A 366 -3.47 -8.61 -7.92
N ILE A 367 -4.43 -9.28 -7.27
CA ILE A 367 -5.85 -9.24 -7.63
C ILE A 367 -6.47 -7.91 -7.19
N ASP A 368 -7.29 -7.32 -8.04
CA ASP A 368 -7.96 -6.04 -7.85
C ASP A 368 -8.85 -6.02 -6.60
N ALA A 369 -9.64 -7.07 -6.40
CA ALA A 369 -10.50 -7.26 -5.23
C ALA A 369 -9.69 -7.47 -3.94
N PHE A 370 -8.47 -8.00 -4.04
CA PHE A 370 -7.57 -8.11 -2.90
C PHE A 370 -7.10 -6.71 -2.45
N ALA A 371 -6.57 -5.91 -3.38
CA ALA A 371 -6.00 -4.59 -3.10
C ALA A 371 -7.06 -3.51 -2.74
N SER A 372 -8.24 -3.59 -3.35
CA SER A 372 -9.30 -2.59 -3.15
C SER A 372 -10.25 -2.92 -2.00
N ALA A 373 -10.34 -4.19 -1.58
CA ALA A 373 -11.32 -4.62 -0.60
C ALA A 373 -10.76 -5.65 0.42
N ALA A 374 -10.39 -6.85 -0.01
CA ALA A 374 -10.22 -7.98 0.92
C ALA A 374 -9.13 -7.75 1.97
N PHE A 375 -7.96 -7.22 1.57
CA PHE A 375 -6.86 -7.00 2.51
C PHE A 375 -7.01 -5.74 3.37
N ARG A 376 -8.10 -4.99 3.17
CA ARG A 376 -8.48 -3.85 4.00
C ARG A 376 -9.23 -4.23 5.28
N PHE A 377 -9.42 -5.53 5.54
CA PHE A 377 -9.99 -6.02 6.81
C PHE A 377 -9.24 -5.45 8.02
N GLY A 378 -7.92 -5.23 7.89
CA GLY A 378 -7.04 -4.63 8.89
C GLY A 378 -7.53 -3.31 9.46
N HIS A 379 -8.35 -2.55 8.72
CA HIS A 379 -8.90 -1.29 9.19
C HIS A 379 -9.89 -1.43 10.36
N SER A 380 -10.56 -2.57 10.50
CA SER A 380 -11.43 -2.85 11.66
C SER A 380 -10.64 -3.17 12.94
N LEU A 381 -9.41 -3.68 12.80
CA LEU A 381 -8.57 -4.03 13.93
C LEU A 381 -7.93 -2.81 14.61
N LEU A 382 -8.00 -1.62 14.00
CA LEU A 382 -7.28 -0.43 14.45
C LEU A 382 -7.76 0.07 15.82
N PRO A 383 -6.84 0.29 16.78
CA PRO A 383 -7.22 0.81 18.09
C PRO A 383 -7.43 2.33 18.07
N THR A 384 -8.23 2.84 19.00
CA THR A 384 -8.45 4.28 19.18
C THR A 384 -7.18 5.03 19.63
N ALA A 385 -6.28 4.36 20.34
CA ALA A 385 -5.00 4.92 20.74
C ALA A 385 -3.89 3.88 20.58
N VAL A 386 -2.67 4.34 20.32
CA VAL A 386 -1.48 3.49 20.31
C VAL A 386 -0.75 3.67 21.63
N GLU A 387 -0.39 2.55 22.26
CA GLU A 387 0.25 2.51 23.55
C GLU A 387 1.78 2.47 23.44
N ARG A 388 2.44 3.03 24.45
CA ARG A 388 3.88 2.97 24.68
C ARG A 388 4.15 2.19 25.94
N TRP A 389 5.07 1.24 25.85
CA TRP A 389 5.39 0.31 26.93
C TRP A 389 6.89 0.28 27.20
N SER A 390 7.27 0.10 28.46
CA SER A 390 8.68 -0.02 28.83
C SER A 390 9.23 -1.41 28.48
N LYS A 391 10.56 -1.54 28.48
CA LYS A 391 11.27 -2.83 28.37
C LYS A 391 10.87 -3.84 29.45
N ALA A 392 10.33 -3.37 30.57
CA ALA A 392 9.80 -4.21 31.65
C ALA A 392 8.31 -4.53 31.48
N HIS A 393 7.73 -4.34 30.29
CA HIS A 393 6.32 -4.55 30.00
C HIS A 393 5.38 -3.79 30.96
N LYS A 394 5.73 -2.54 31.26
CA LYS A 394 4.84 -1.61 31.98
C LYS A 394 4.34 -0.51 31.05
N PHE A 395 3.04 -0.26 31.07
CA PHE A 395 2.41 0.86 30.39
C PHE A 395 3.09 2.18 30.78
N ILE A 396 3.41 3.01 29.78
CA ILE A 396 4.01 4.33 29.98
C ILE A 396 2.98 5.42 29.67
N ALA A 397 2.40 5.36 28.48
CA ALA A 397 1.45 6.35 27.98
C ALA A 397 0.74 5.81 26.74
N SER A 398 -0.34 6.46 26.32
CA SER A 398 -0.97 6.24 25.03
C SER A 398 -1.17 7.55 24.29
N LYS A 399 -1.33 7.48 22.97
CA LYS A 399 -1.63 8.63 22.12
C LYS A 399 -2.69 8.23 21.11
N ARG A 400 -3.65 9.12 20.86
CA ARG A 400 -4.73 8.90 19.89
C ARG A 400 -4.16 8.54 18.52
N LEU A 401 -4.79 7.59 17.85
CA LEU A 401 -4.36 7.12 16.53
C LEU A 401 -4.28 8.30 15.55
N SER A 402 -5.29 9.19 15.50
CA SER A 402 -5.30 10.34 14.58
C SER A 402 -4.19 11.38 14.82
N ASP A 403 -3.51 11.34 15.97
CA ASP A 403 -2.38 12.24 16.27
C ASP A 403 -1.02 11.61 15.95
N LEU A 404 -1.02 10.38 15.44
CA LEU A 404 0.15 9.65 14.95
C LEU A 404 0.14 9.49 13.43
N ILE A 405 -1.04 9.50 12.80
CA ILE A 405 -1.20 9.41 11.34
C ILE A 405 -0.52 10.62 10.67
N ARG A 406 0.34 10.37 9.68
CA ARG A 406 1.16 11.36 8.96
C ARG A 406 2.06 12.19 9.89
N ARG A 407 2.35 11.70 11.11
CA ARG A 407 3.08 12.42 12.17
C ARG A 407 4.06 11.50 12.92
N PRO A 408 5.15 11.05 12.28
CA PRO A 408 6.10 10.11 12.87
C PRO A 408 7.05 10.76 13.90
N PHE A 409 6.78 12.00 14.31
CA PHE A 409 7.75 12.87 15.00
C PHE A 409 8.03 12.48 16.45
N ASP A 410 7.20 11.64 17.06
CA ASP A 410 7.52 11.09 18.38
C ASP A 410 8.82 10.26 18.35
N LEU A 411 9.20 9.72 17.18
CA LEU A 411 10.45 8.96 16.99
C LEU A 411 11.71 9.82 17.13
N TYR A 412 11.60 11.15 17.07
CA TYR A 412 12.70 12.07 17.36
C TYR A 412 12.97 12.25 18.86
N ARG A 413 12.29 11.49 19.72
CA ARG A 413 12.61 11.38 21.15
C ARG A 413 13.37 10.09 21.41
N ALA A 414 14.53 10.20 22.07
CA ALA A 414 15.37 9.07 22.43
C ALA A 414 14.57 8.00 23.21
N GLY A 415 14.73 6.73 22.85
CA GLY A 415 14.08 5.58 23.48
C GLY A 415 12.63 5.32 23.05
N VAL A 416 11.92 6.30 22.48
CA VAL A 416 10.49 6.16 22.14
C VAL A 416 10.22 5.14 21.04
N PHE A 417 11.19 4.89 20.14
CA PHE A 417 11.11 3.79 19.18
C PHE A 417 10.89 2.45 19.89
N ASP A 418 11.72 2.13 20.89
CA ASP A 418 11.62 0.88 21.64
C ASP A 418 10.26 0.81 22.34
N GLU A 419 9.77 1.93 22.89
CA GLU A 419 8.50 1.97 23.60
C GLU A 419 7.29 1.63 22.72
N TYR A 420 7.30 2.07 21.45
CA TYR A 420 6.25 1.73 20.49
C TYR A 420 6.35 0.26 20.03
N ILE A 421 7.56 -0.26 19.80
CA ILE A 421 7.73 -1.70 19.49
C ILE A 421 7.22 -2.57 20.64
N MET A 422 7.55 -2.21 21.90
CA MET A 422 6.98 -2.87 23.06
C MET A 422 5.45 -2.73 23.10
N GLY A 423 4.92 -1.57 22.72
CA GLY A 423 3.48 -1.35 22.58
C GLY A 423 2.83 -2.32 21.60
N LEU A 424 3.41 -2.53 20.40
CA LEU A 424 2.89 -3.48 19.41
C LEU A 424 2.82 -4.92 19.94
N MET A 425 3.69 -5.29 20.89
CA MET A 425 3.72 -6.62 21.50
C MET A 425 2.76 -6.78 22.69
N ASN A 426 2.41 -5.70 23.39
CA ASN A 426 1.60 -5.75 24.61
C ASN A 426 0.16 -5.31 24.38
N GLN A 427 -0.05 -4.35 23.48
CA GLN A 427 -1.36 -3.81 23.18
C GLN A 427 -2.15 -4.80 22.33
N VAL A 428 -3.39 -5.01 22.72
CA VAL A 428 -4.34 -5.87 22.02
C VAL A 428 -5.01 -5.12 20.87
N ALA A 429 -5.16 -5.77 19.73
CA ALA A 429 -5.90 -5.24 18.58
C ALA A 429 -7.42 -5.24 18.83
N GLN A 430 -8.17 -4.40 18.09
CA GLN A 430 -9.63 -4.58 18.00
C GLN A 430 -9.96 -5.87 17.24
N ALA A 431 -11.19 -6.35 17.37
CA ALA A 431 -11.62 -7.53 16.63
C ALA A 431 -11.77 -7.23 15.14
N MET A 432 -11.86 -8.31 14.36
CA MET A 432 -12.37 -8.24 13.01
C MET A 432 -13.90 -8.33 13.05
N ASP A 433 -14.58 -7.21 12.97
CA ASP A 433 -16.03 -7.11 12.85
C ASP A 433 -16.44 -5.88 12.03
N ASP A 434 -17.70 -5.46 12.15
CA ASP A 434 -18.22 -4.29 11.45
C ASP A 434 -17.86 -2.98 12.16
N SER A 435 -17.38 -2.98 13.40
CA SER A 435 -16.99 -1.77 14.13
C SER A 435 -15.66 -1.21 13.65
N ILE A 436 -15.58 0.12 13.51
CA ILE A 436 -14.35 0.80 13.08
C ILE A 436 -14.19 2.11 13.86
N THR A 437 -13.03 2.27 14.49
CA THR A 437 -12.71 3.43 15.33
C THR A 437 -12.94 4.78 14.64
N GLN A 438 -13.51 5.74 15.37
CA GLN A 438 -13.70 7.12 14.89
C GLN A 438 -12.41 7.81 14.50
N GLU A 439 -11.28 7.36 15.02
CA GLU A 439 -9.96 7.91 14.67
C GLU A 439 -9.65 7.77 13.16
N VAL A 440 -10.30 6.83 12.45
CA VAL A 440 -10.21 6.70 10.99
C VAL A 440 -11.53 6.91 10.23
N THR A 441 -12.70 6.84 10.87
CA THR A 441 -13.99 7.13 10.20
C THR A 441 -14.41 8.60 10.28
N ASN A 442 -13.79 9.40 11.16
CA ASN A 442 -14.08 10.83 11.34
C ASN A 442 -12.82 11.71 11.41
N HIS A 443 -11.66 11.13 11.71
CA HIS A 443 -10.42 11.86 11.99
C HIS A 443 -9.22 11.41 11.13
N LEU A 444 -9.42 10.63 10.07
CA LEU A 444 -8.34 10.22 9.15
C LEU A 444 -7.66 11.46 8.55
N PHE A 445 -6.33 11.52 8.58
CA PHE A 445 -5.54 12.66 8.06
C PHE A 445 -6.00 14.04 8.57
N LYS A 446 -6.61 14.10 9.76
CA LYS A 446 -7.00 15.35 10.42
C LYS A 446 -5.84 16.35 10.43
N LYS A 447 -6.05 17.54 9.85
CA LYS A 447 -5.06 18.61 9.84
C LYS A 447 -4.74 19.09 11.26
N VAL A 448 -3.55 19.65 11.47
CA VAL A 448 -3.16 20.18 12.80
C VAL A 448 -4.14 21.29 13.20
N GLY A 449 -4.69 21.18 14.41
CA GLY A 449 -5.70 22.11 14.93
C GLY A 449 -7.14 21.88 14.41
N ALA A 450 -7.33 21.04 13.40
CA ALA A 450 -8.66 20.68 12.92
C ALA A 450 -9.35 19.72 13.89
N LYS A 451 -10.70 19.78 13.92
CA LYS A 451 -11.54 18.91 14.75
C LYS A 451 -12.12 17.71 14.00
N PHE A 452 -11.90 17.64 12.68
CA PHE A 452 -12.36 16.57 11.80
C PHE A 452 -11.29 16.25 10.76
N GLY A 453 -11.38 15.06 10.19
CA GLY A 453 -10.61 14.60 9.05
C GLY A 453 -11.51 13.90 8.03
N LEU A 454 -10.96 12.94 7.33
CA LEU A 454 -11.64 12.11 6.36
C LEU A 454 -12.20 10.83 7.02
N ASP A 455 -12.90 10.05 6.20
CA ASP A 455 -13.50 8.78 6.56
C ASP A 455 -12.93 7.65 5.69
N LEU A 456 -12.09 6.80 6.30
CA LEU A 456 -11.42 5.67 5.65
C LEU A 456 -12.40 4.66 5.06
N VAL A 457 -13.52 4.41 5.73
CA VAL A 457 -14.52 3.42 5.28
C VAL A 457 -15.25 3.97 4.07
N SER A 458 -15.61 5.24 4.10
CA SER A 458 -16.18 5.93 2.95
C SER A 458 -15.23 5.87 1.73
N PHE A 459 -13.93 6.04 1.95
CA PHE A 459 -12.90 5.88 0.92
C PHE A 459 -12.81 4.44 0.38
N ASN A 460 -12.85 3.43 1.26
CA ASN A 460 -12.84 2.02 0.86
C ASN A 460 -14.04 1.70 -0.04
N MET A 461 -15.25 2.13 0.36
CA MET A 461 -16.46 1.91 -0.42
C MET A 461 -16.43 2.64 -1.76
N GLN A 462 -15.93 3.89 -1.79
CA GLN A 462 -15.83 4.66 -3.03
C GLN A 462 -14.79 4.07 -3.98
N ARG A 463 -13.65 3.60 -3.45
CA ARG A 463 -12.62 2.88 -4.22
C ARG A 463 -13.16 1.55 -4.79
N GLY A 464 -13.91 0.79 -4.00
CA GLY A 464 -14.53 -0.46 -4.45
C GLY A 464 -15.59 -0.30 -5.55
N ARG A 465 -16.17 0.89 -5.73
CA ARG A 465 -17.13 1.18 -6.82
C ARG A 465 -16.48 1.44 -8.17
N GLU A 466 -15.19 1.78 -8.18
CA GLU A 466 -14.46 2.12 -9.40
C GLU A 466 -13.42 1.09 -9.83
N PHE A 467 -13.17 0.10 -8.98
CA PHE A 467 -12.51 -1.16 -9.33
C PHE A 467 -13.55 -2.08 -9.95
#